data_AF-Q4ZE93-F1
#
_entry.id   AF-Q4ZE93-F1
#
_cell.length_a   1.000
_cell.length_b   1.000
_cell.length_c   1.000
_cell.angle_alpha   90.00
_cell.angle_beta   90.00
_cell.angle_gamma   90.00
#
_symmetry.space_group_name_H-M   'P 1'
#
loop_
_entity.id
_entity.type
_entity.pdbx_description
1 polymer ?
#
loop_
_entity_poly.entity_id
_entity_poly.type
_entity_poly.pdbx_seq_one_letter_code
_entity_poly.pdbx_strand_id
1 'polypeptide(L)'
;EQGFEVDDSSLTQAISTLRKMLKDSTKSPEFVKTVPKRGYQLICSVERLSPLSADSTPDIDDQEEENEAPVVDLGQFAEATTETQADIAPEAAAPVEKPKPTPAQKNANWLFRILVVVALLLPVCVLMLTKPAESQFRQIGEYHNVPVMTPINHPQLNNWLPSIKQCIQRYVEHHAAESSPVEVIATGGQN
;
A
#
# COMPACT_ATOMS: atom_id res chain seq x y z
N GLU A 1 2.67 18.91 6.90
CA GLU A 1 3.35 17.74 7.47
C GLU A 1 3.04 16.54 6.57
N GLN A 2 4.06 15.85 6.08
CA GLN A 2 3.92 14.83 5.04
C GLN A 2 3.68 13.47 5.71
N GLY A 3 2.58 12.79 5.38
CA GLY A 3 2.26 11.48 5.94
C GLY A 3 3.38 10.47 5.64
N PHE A 4 3.73 9.66 6.64
CA PHE A 4 4.69 8.57 6.49
C PHE A 4 3.95 7.36 5.91
N GLU A 5 4.16 7.06 4.64
CA GLU A 5 3.67 5.83 4.03
C GLU A 5 4.54 4.67 4.52
N VAL A 6 3.88 3.69 5.15
CA VAL A 6 4.51 2.51 5.72
C VAL A 6 4.34 1.37 4.73
N ASP A 7 5.44 0.94 4.12
CA ASP A 7 5.46 -0.12 3.12
C ASP A 7 5.47 -1.52 3.77
N ASP A 8 5.11 -2.56 3.00
CA ASP A 8 5.07 -3.95 3.49
C ASP A 8 6.44 -4.44 4.04
N SER A 9 7.55 -3.80 3.65
CA SER A 9 8.87 -4.12 4.20
C SER A 9 8.95 -3.82 5.69
N SER A 10 8.26 -2.78 6.18
CA SER A 10 8.23 -2.44 7.60
C SER A 10 7.60 -3.55 8.46
N LEU A 11 6.52 -4.18 7.99
CA LEU A 11 5.85 -5.27 8.69
C LEU A 11 6.76 -6.49 8.78
N THR A 12 7.35 -6.90 7.65
CA THR A 12 8.26 -8.05 7.61
C THR A 12 9.51 -7.81 8.46
N GLN A 13 10.02 -6.56 8.51
CA GLN A 13 11.14 -6.16 9.36
C GLN A 13 10.76 -6.18 10.84
N ALA A 14 9.59 -5.68 11.21
CA ALA A 14 9.08 -5.71 12.58
C ALA A 14 8.97 -7.16 13.09
N ILE A 15 8.37 -8.06 12.29
CA ILE A 15 8.28 -9.48 12.64
C ILE A 15 9.66 -10.13 12.73
N SER A 16 10.57 -9.82 11.81
CA SER A 16 11.95 -10.34 11.84
C SER A 16 12.69 -9.89 13.09
N THR A 17 12.46 -8.65 13.54
CA THR A 17 13.06 -8.09 14.74
C THR A 17 12.48 -8.74 16.00
N LEU A 18 11.16 -8.87 16.07
CA LEU A 18 10.46 -9.55 17.16
C LEU A 18 10.94 -11.00 17.33
N ARG A 19 11.03 -11.78 16.24
CA ARG A 19 11.55 -13.15 16.28
C ARG A 19 12.99 -13.23 16.79
N LYS A 20 13.85 -12.29 16.40
CA LYS A 20 15.24 -12.23 16.92
C LYS A 20 15.28 -11.97 18.43
N MET A 21 14.46 -11.05 18.92
CA MET A 21 14.41 -10.71 20.35
C MET A 21 13.89 -11.86 21.20
N LEU A 22 12.88 -12.57 20.70
CA LEU A 22 12.30 -13.76 21.35
C LEU A 22 13.10 -15.04 21.09
N LYS A 23 14.16 -14.98 20.26
CA LYS A 23 14.91 -16.14 19.76
C LYS A 23 14.03 -17.21 19.09
N ASP A 24 12.95 -16.76 18.46
CA ASP A 24 11.95 -17.60 17.80
C ASP A 24 12.46 -18.07 16.42
N SER A 25 12.33 -19.37 16.15
CA SER A 25 12.79 -20.01 14.92
C SER A 25 11.70 -19.98 13.85
N THR A 26 12.08 -19.73 12.59
CA THR A 26 11.13 -19.79 11.47
C THR A 26 10.75 -21.20 11.05
N LYS A 27 11.56 -22.20 11.43
CA LYS A 27 11.32 -23.62 11.11
C LYS A 27 10.49 -24.31 12.19
N SER A 28 10.59 -23.85 13.42
CA SER A 28 9.94 -24.40 14.61
C SER A 28 9.42 -23.24 15.46
N PRO A 29 8.33 -22.57 15.02
CA PRO A 29 7.85 -21.35 15.67
C PRO A 29 7.19 -21.65 17.01
N GLU A 30 7.58 -20.92 18.04
CA GLU A 30 7.01 -20.99 19.40
C GLU A 30 6.13 -19.76 19.68
N PHE A 31 6.46 -18.61 19.07
CA PHE A 31 5.76 -17.35 19.31
C PHE A 31 4.96 -16.86 18.11
N VAL A 32 5.56 -16.87 16.91
CA VAL A 32 4.92 -16.30 15.70
C VAL A 32 4.90 -17.32 14.56
N LYS A 33 3.71 -17.74 14.13
CA LYS A 33 3.50 -18.61 12.96
C LYS A 33 3.22 -17.80 11.70
N THR A 34 3.89 -18.13 10.60
CA THR A 34 3.58 -17.56 9.28
C THR A 34 2.58 -18.44 8.55
N VAL A 35 1.50 -17.85 8.04
CA VAL A 35 0.47 -18.53 7.25
C VAL A 35 0.49 -17.99 5.81
N PRO A 36 0.73 -18.83 4.80
CA PRO A 36 0.83 -18.40 3.41
C PRO A 36 -0.39 -17.60 2.96
N LYS A 37 -0.15 -16.46 2.29
CA LYS A 37 -1.19 -15.53 1.78
C LYS A 37 -2.14 -14.96 2.85
N ARG A 38 -1.89 -15.23 4.15
CA ARG A 38 -2.73 -14.78 5.26
C ARG A 38 -1.97 -13.90 6.26
N GLY A 39 -0.66 -14.08 6.38
CA GLY A 39 0.20 -13.21 7.20
C GLY A 39 0.78 -13.94 8.40
N TYR A 40 0.80 -13.27 9.56
CA TYR A 40 1.42 -13.77 10.79
C TYR A 40 0.39 -13.96 11.89
N GLN A 41 0.57 -15.01 12.69
CA GLN A 41 -0.29 -15.35 13.83
C GLN A 41 0.56 -15.51 15.08
N LEU A 42 0.12 -14.88 16.18
CA LEU A 42 0.71 -15.08 17.50
C LEU A 42 0.15 -16.39 18.07
N ILE A 43 1.04 -17.31 18.43
CA ILE A 43 0.68 -18.67 18.87
C ILE A 43 1.10 -18.97 20.32
N CYS A 44 1.78 -18.03 20.99
CA CYS A 44 2.14 -18.20 22.39
C CYS A 44 0.96 -17.87 23.32
N SER A 45 0.98 -18.48 24.51
CA SER A 45 0.10 -18.10 25.61
C SER A 45 0.44 -16.70 26.08
N VAL A 46 -0.59 -15.85 26.24
CA VAL A 46 -0.43 -14.49 26.76
C VAL A 46 -1.14 -14.38 28.09
N GLU A 47 -0.40 -13.99 29.13
CA GLU A 47 -0.97 -13.65 30.42
C GLU A 47 -1.21 -12.13 30.47
N ARG A 48 -2.40 -11.74 30.94
CA ARG A 48 -2.65 -10.33 31.21
C ARG A 48 -1.99 -9.99 32.53
N LEU A 49 -0.98 -9.12 32.50
CA LEU A 49 -0.49 -8.49 33.71
C LEU A 49 -1.64 -7.67 34.30
N SER A 50 -2.32 -8.25 35.30
CA SER A 50 -3.24 -7.51 36.15
C SER A 50 -2.46 -6.32 36.71
N PRO A 51 -2.96 -5.08 36.63
CA PRO A 51 -2.30 -3.95 37.27
C PRO A 51 -2.31 -4.19 38.79
N LEU A 52 -1.24 -4.80 39.27
CA LEU A 52 -0.92 -5.11 40.67
C LEU A 52 -2.14 -5.46 41.54
N SER A 53 -2.53 -6.74 41.51
CA SER A 53 -3.08 -7.39 42.68
C SER A 53 -2.45 -8.78 42.74
N ALA A 54 -1.80 -9.03 43.88
CA ALA A 54 -0.91 -10.14 44.13
C ALA A 54 -1.61 -11.51 44.07
N ASP A 55 -0.76 -12.51 43.81
CA ASP A 55 -0.86 -13.89 44.31
C ASP A 55 -1.87 -14.81 43.61
N SER A 56 -1.38 -15.66 42.69
CA SER A 56 -1.56 -17.12 42.72
C SER A 56 -0.81 -17.78 41.54
N THR A 57 -0.13 -18.87 41.88
CA THR A 57 0.76 -19.72 41.07
C THR A 57 0.07 -20.52 39.95
N PRO A 58 0.82 -21.05 38.95
CA PRO A 58 0.29 -21.62 37.72
C PRO A 58 -0.02 -23.13 37.83
N ASP A 59 -0.99 -23.60 37.06
CA ASP A 59 -1.20 -25.02 36.77
C ASP A 59 -0.96 -25.29 35.27
N ILE A 60 -0.25 -26.39 35.02
CA ILE A 60 0.34 -26.88 33.77
C ILE A 60 -0.54 -28.03 33.23
N ASP A 61 -0.67 -28.15 31.90
CA ASP A 61 -0.87 -29.38 31.07
C ASP A 61 -1.60 -28.99 29.74
N ASP A 62 -1.38 -29.53 28.54
CA ASP A 62 -0.51 -30.61 28.05
C ASP A 62 -0.52 -30.65 26.49
N GLN A 63 0.63 -31.01 25.90
CA GLN A 63 0.93 -31.95 24.77
C GLN A 63 0.16 -31.91 23.41
N GLU A 64 0.83 -31.69 22.26
CA GLU A 64 1.39 -32.67 21.25
C GLU A 64 0.31 -33.20 20.26
N GLU A 65 0.43 -33.39 18.94
CA GLU A 65 1.41 -33.96 17.98
C GLU A 65 0.88 -33.65 16.54
N GLU A 66 1.70 -33.28 15.55
CA GLU A 66 2.18 -34.11 14.40
C GLU A 66 1.13 -34.56 13.35
N ASN A 67 1.36 -34.25 12.05
CA ASN A 67 1.57 -35.21 10.93
C ASN A 67 1.21 -34.68 9.50
N GLU A 68 2.12 -35.01 8.59
CA GLU A 68 2.24 -35.12 7.11
C GLU A 68 1.15 -34.70 6.09
N ALA A 69 1.68 -34.27 4.93
CA ALA A 69 1.05 -34.26 3.60
C ALA A 69 1.11 -35.67 2.97
N PRO A 70 0.40 -36.02 1.84
CA PRO A 70 0.89 -35.60 0.51
C PRO A 70 -0.13 -35.62 -0.70
N VAL A 71 0.30 -34.97 -1.80
CA VAL A 71 0.18 -35.21 -3.27
C VAL A 71 -1.12 -35.68 -4.00
N VAL A 72 -1.41 -35.02 -5.15
CA VAL A 72 -1.81 -35.56 -6.49
C VAL A 72 -1.88 -34.37 -7.48
N ASP A 73 -0.98 -34.18 -8.45
CA ASP A 73 -0.88 -34.70 -9.84
C ASP A 73 -2.14 -34.56 -10.72
N LEU A 74 -2.02 -33.84 -11.86
CA LEU A 74 -2.77 -34.10 -13.11
C LEU A 74 -2.14 -33.39 -14.34
N GLY A 75 -1.37 -34.19 -15.10
CA GLY A 75 -1.35 -34.36 -16.57
C GLY A 75 -1.70 -33.24 -17.58
N GLN A 76 -0.69 -32.94 -18.41
CA GLN A 76 -0.61 -33.19 -19.87
C GLN A 76 -1.52 -32.45 -20.88
N PHE A 77 -0.92 -31.82 -21.90
CA PHE A 77 -1.22 -31.86 -23.37
C PHE A 77 -0.13 -30.99 -24.07
N ALA A 78 0.93 -31.55 -24.68
CA ALA A 78 1.06 -32.06 -26.07
C ALA A 78 0.63 -31.02 -27.13
N GLU A 79 1.58 -30.27 -27.71
CA GLU A 79 2.21 -30.51 -29.03
C GLU A 79 1.33 -30.10 -30.22
N ALA A 80 1.85 -29.19 -31.07
CA ALA A 80 2.26 -29.53 -32.44
C ALA A 80 2.62 -28.28 -33.25
N THR A 81 3.88 -28.23 -33.65
CA THR A 81 4.47 -27.39 -34.69
C THR A 81 4.09 -27.93 -36.06
N THR A 82 3.90 -27.07 -37.07
CA THR A 82 3.95 -27.47 -38.49
C THR A 82 4.57 -26.35 -39.33
N GLU A 83 5.83 -26.58 -39.72
CA GLU A 83 6.48 -26.41 -41.03
C GLU A 83 5.54 -26.18 -42.25
N THR A 84 5.88 -25.68 -43.45
CA THR A 84 7.10 -25.28 -44.19
C THR A 84 6.69 -24.83 -45.61
N GLN A 85 7.63 -24.16 -46.33
CA GLN A 85 7.73 -23.94 -47.80
C GLN A 85 6.84 -22.85 -48.43
N ALA A 86 7.40 -21.73 -48.93
CA ALA A 86 8.21 -21.53 -50.15
C ALA A 86 7.41 -21.71 -51.44
N ASP A 87 7.39 -20.74 -52.35
CA ASP A 87 8.39 -20.64 -53.43
C ASP A 87 8.00 -19.60 -54.54
N ILE A 88 9.03 -19.08 -55.21
CA ILE A 88 9.15 -18.55 -56.60
C ILE A 88 8.41 -17.26 -57.05
N ALA A 89 9.25 -16.26 -57.37
CA ALA A 89 9.05 -15.24 -58.41
C ALA A 89 9.66 -15.71 -59.75
N PRO A 90 9.16 -15.30 -60.93
CA PRO A 90 9.91 -14.33 -61.76
C PRO A 90 8.96 -13.44 -62.64
N GLU A 91 9.19 -12.13 -62.79
CA GLU A 91 10.04 -11.42 -63.78
C GLU A 91 9.29 -10.86 -65.01
N ALA A 92 9.62 -9.59 -65.30
CA ALA A 92 9.52 -8.81 -66.55
C ALA A 92 8.15 -8.31 -67.08
N ALA A 93 7.93 -6.99 -67.00
CA ALA A 93 8.16 -6.07 -68.14
C ALA A 93 7.73 -4.62 -67.78
N ALA A 94 8.64 -3.66 -67.98
CA ALA A 94 8.40 -2.22 -67.81
C ALA A 94 7.72 -1.61 -69.06
N PRO A 95 7.24 -0.36 -68.98
CA PRO A 95 8.09 0.73 -69.49
C PRO A 95 8.10 2.01 -68.64
N VAL A 96 9.33 2.40 -68.30
CA VAL A 96 9.92 3.75 -68.26
C VAL A 96 8.99 4.97 -68.33
N GLU A 97 8.95 5.75 -67.24
CA GLU A 97 8.68 7.19 -67.29
C GLU A 97 9.77 7.96 -66.53
N LYS A 98 10.26 9.05 -67.15
CA LYS A 98 11.43 9.86 -66.78
C LYS A 98 11.16 10.77 -65.57
N PRO A 99 12.23 11.30 -64.92
CA PRO A 99 12.17 11.79 -63.54
C PRO A 99 11.56 13.19 -63.46
N LYS A 100 10.73 13.41 -62.45
CA LYS A 100 10.23 14.74 -62.09
C LYS A 100 10.92 15.19 -60.80
N PRO A 101 11.75 16.24 -60.83
CA PRO A 101 12.35 16.80 -59.62
C PRO A 101 11.44 17.89 -59.07
N THR A 102 10.88 17.73 -57.87
CA THR A 102 10.26 18.84 -57.10
C THR A 102 9.97 18.40 -55.66
N PRO A 103 9.85 19.33 -54.69
CA PRO A 103 10.95 20.01 -54.03
C PRO A 103 10.97 19.79 -52.50
N ALA A 104 12.15 19.98 -51.92
CA ALA A 104 12.41 20.54 -50.58
C ALA A 104 11.34 20.34 -49.50
N GLN A 105 11.51 19.24 -48.76
CA GLN A 105 10.91 18.90 -47.49
C GLN A 105 11.28 19.96 -46.41
N LYS A 106 10.57 21.10 -46.37
CA LYS A 106 10.85 22.19 -45.40
C LYS A 106 9.91 22.18 -44.18
N ASN A 107 8.93 21.29 -44.18
CA ASN A 107 7.83 21.24 -43.20
C ASN A 107 8.19 20.31 -42.03
N ALA A 108 9.06 19.31 -42.27
CA ALA A 108 9.46 18.31 -41.28
C ALA A 108 10.18 18.94 -40.08
N ASN A 109 11.00 19.97 -40.31
CA ASN A 109 11.72 20.66 -39.24
C ASN A 109 10.78 21.50 -38.37
N TRP A 110 9.71 22.05 -38.92
CA TRP A 110 8.73 22.83 -38.14
C TRP A 110 7.78 21.92 -37.37
N LEU A 111 7.35 20.82 -37.98
CA LEU A 111 6.60 19.75 -37.30
C LEU A 111 7.43 19.13 -36.17
N PHE A 112 8.73 18.87 -36.39
CA PHE A 112 9.63 18.36 -35.34
C PHE A 112 9.83 19.38 -34.21
N ARG A 113 9.93 20.67 -34.51
CA ARG A 113 9.99 21.73 -33.48
C ARG A 113 8.71 21.81 -32.66
N ILE A 114 7.54 21.73 -33.32
CA ILE A 114 6.24 21.68 -32.62
C ILE A 114 6.16 20.43 -31.76
N LEU A 115 6.60 19.27 -32.27
CA LEU A 115 6.62 18.01 -31.53
C LEU A 115 7.49 18.11 -30.26
N VAL A 116 8.69 18.70 -30.36
CA VAL A 116 9.59 18.90 -29.21
C VAL A 116 9.01 19.90 -28.21
N VAL A 117 8.40 20.99 -28.68
CA VAL A 117 7.73 21.96 -27.81
C VAL A 117 6.56 21.30 -27.10
N VAL A 118 5.71 20.55 -27.79
CA VAL A 118 4.59 19.82 -27.18
C VAL A 118 5.10 18.77 -26.20
N ALA A 119 6.16 18.03 -26.53
CA ALA A 119 6.76 17.04 -25.63
C ALA A 119 7.32 17.65 -24.34
N LEU A 120 7.81 18.90 -24.38
CA LEU A 120 8.30 19.62 -23.21
C LEU A 120 7.17 20.36 -22.46
N LEU A 121 6.17 20.86 -23.18
CA LEU A 121 5.07 21.63 -22.62
C LEU A 121 4.04 20.71 -21.96
N LEU A 122 3.80 19.50 -22.50
CA LEU A 122 2.86 18.53 -21.94
C LEU A 122 3.18 18.18 -20.47
N PRO A 123 4.41 17.78 -20.07
CA PRO A 123 4.71 17.51 -18.66
C PRO A 123 4.61 18.76 -17.79
N VAL A 124 5.02 19.94 -18.27
CA VAL A 124 4.85 21.21 -17.54
C VAL A 124 3.37 21.54 -17.33
N CYS A 125 2.54 21.29 -18.34
CA CYS A 125 1.10 21.48 -18.29
C CYS A 125 0.46 20.50 -17.30
N VAL A 126 0.86 19.23 -17.32
CA VAL A 126 0.43 18.22 -16.34
C VAL A 126 0.81 18.64 -14.93
N LEU A 127 2.05 19.10 -14.70
CA LEU A 127 2.51 19.57 -13.38
C LEU A 127 1.75 20.82 -12.91
N MET A 128 1.35 21.72 -13.81
CA MET A 128 0.58 22.93 -13.48
C MET A 128 -0.91 22.67 -13.28
N LEU A 129 -1.49 21.70 -14.00
CA LEU A 129 -2.93 21.38 -13.96
C LEU A 129 -3.28 20.33 -12.91
N THR A 130 -2.32 19.50 -12.48
CA THR A 130 -2.54 18.52 -11.42
C THR A 130 -2.36 19.17 -10.05
N LYS A 131 -3.41 19.85 -9.58
CA LYS A 131 -3.52 20.14 -8.15
C LYS A 131 -3.82 18.83 -7.43
N PRO A 132 -3.03 18.42 -6.42
CA PRO A 132 -3.36 17.23 -5.64
C PRO A 132 -4.73 17.43 -5.01
N ALA A 133 -5.53 16.36 -4.94
CA ALA A 133 -6.81 16.40 -4.25
C ALA A 133 -6.54 16.73 -2.77
N GLU A 134 -6.92 17.92 -2.32
CA GLU A 134 -6.78 18.30 -0.92
C GLU A 134 -7.77 17.49 -0.10
N SER A 135 -7.29 16.87 0.98
CA SER A 135 -8.12 16.19 1.96
C SER A 135 -8.96 17.23 2.68
N GLN A 136 -10.24 17.31 2.32
CA GLN A 136 -11.17 18.23 2.97
C GLN A 136 -11.68 17.62 4.28
N PHE A 137 -11.59 18.41 5.36
CA PHE A 137 -12.07 18.04 6.68
C PHE A 137 -13.21 18.96 7.12
N ARG A 138 -14.16 18.40 7.86
CA ARG A 138 -15.25 19.12 8.53
C ARG A 138 -15.00 19.13 10.04
N GLN A 139 -15.21 20.28 10.66
CA GLN A 139 -15.19 20.41 12.11
C GLN A 139 -16.45 19.79 12.73
N ILE A 140 -16.26 18.91 13.72
CA ILE A 140 -17.33 18.25 14.48
C ILE A 140 -17.49 18.78 15.90
N GLY A 141 -16.47 19.46 16.42
CA GLY A 141 -16.51 20.08 17.74
C GLY A 141 -15.22 20.83 18.05
N GLU A 142 -15.19 21.49 19.21
CA GLU A 142 -14.00 22.16 19.75
C GLU A 142 -13.98 21.96 21.26
N TYR A 143 -12.85 21.47 21.78
CA TYR A 143 -12.69 21.20 23.21
C TYR A 143 -11.34 21.73 23.67
N HIS A 144 -11.32 22.57 24.71
CA HIS A 144 -10.09 23.22 25.21
C HIS A 144 -9.32 23.97 24.11
N ASN A 145 -10.03 24.66 23.21
CA ASN A 145 -9.45 25.37 22.08
C ASN A 145 -8.71 24.46 21.06
N VAL A 146 -9.02 23.15 21.10
CA VAL A 146 -8.55 22.14 20.14
C VAL A 146 -9.72 21.77 19.22
N PRO A 147 -9.70 22.15 17.93
CA PRO A 147 -10.71 21.75 16.97
C PRO A 147 -10.61 20.25 16.68
N VAL A 148 -11.77 19.59 16.68
CA VAL A 148 -11.90 18.19 16.28
C VAL A 148 -12.46 18.13 14.88
N MET A 149 -11.72 17.48 14.00
CA MET A 149 -11.95 17.41 12.56
C MET A 149 -12.22 15.97 12.13
N THR A 150 -13.02 15.77 11.09
CA THR A 150 -13.23 14.47 10.43
C THR A 150 -13.27 14.66 8.90
N PRO A 151 -12.82 13.68 8.08
CA PRO A 151 -12.94 13.79 6.63
C PRO A 151 -14.40 14.02 6.20
N ILE A 152 -14.64 14.82 5.16
CA ILE A 152 -16.02 15.14 4.71
C ILE A 152 -16.86 13.89 4.40
N ASN A 153 -16.22 12.85 3.85
CA ASN A 153 -16.88 11.58 3.50
C ASN A 153 -16.98 10.58 4.67
N HIS A 154 -16.58 10.98 5.88
CA HIS A 154 -16.64 10.11 7.05
C HIS A 154 -18.05 10.12 7.69
N PRO A 155 -18.60 8.95 8.09
CA PRO A 155 -19.85 8.85 8.82
C PRO A 155 -19.86 9.64 10.15
N GLN A 156 -21.04 9.93 10.69
CA GLN A 156 -21.13 10.73 11.92
C GLN A 156 -20.57 9.98 13.14
N LEU A 157 -19.81 10.68 13.96
CA LEU A 157 -19.12 10.17 15.15
C LEU A 157 -19.88 10.48 16.47
N ASN A 158 -21.19 10.71 16.42
CA ASN A 158 -21.98 11.20 17.57
C ASN A 158 -21.79 10.36 18.85
N ASN A 159 -21.76 9.03 18.72
CA ASN A 159 -21.57 8.10 19.84
C ASN A 159 -20.18 8.21 20.47
N TRP A 160 -19.18 8.65 19.70
CA TRP A 160 -17.78 8.76 20.12
C TRP A 160 -17.42 10.15 20.64
N LEU A 161 -18.24 11.18 20.39
CA LEU A 161 -17.98 12.55 20.87
C LEU A 161 -17.68 12.64 22.38
N PRO A 162 -18.39 11.94 23.29
CA PRO A 162 -18.06 11.97 24.71
C PRO A 162 -16.66 11.41 25.01
N SER A 163 -16.29 10.30 24.36
CA SER A 163 -14.98 9.65 24.52
C SER A 163 -13.85 10.53 23.95
N ILE A 164 -14.08 11.14 22.78
CA ILE A 164 -13.14 12.08 22.16
C ILE A 164 -12.91 13.29 23.08
N LYS A 165 -13.99 13.88 23.61
CA LYS A 165 -13.91 14.98 24.58
C LYS A 165 -13.08 14.58 25.80
N GLN A 166 -13.35 13.42 26.39
CA GLN A 166 -12.64 12.95 27.57
C GLN A 166 -11.15 12.70 27.27
N CYS A 167 -10.84 12.13 26.10
CA CYS A 167 -9.46 11.90 25.65
C CYS A 167 -8.68 13.21 25.53
N ILE A 168 -9.25 14.19 24.84
CA ILE A 168 -8.62 15.51 24.66
C ILE A 168 -8.40 16.20 26.00
N GLN A 169 -9.42 16.18 26.86
CA GLN A 169 -9.32 16.77 28.19
C GLN A 169 -8.18 16.12 29.01
N ARG A 170 -8.12 14.79 29.05
CA ARG A 170 -7.06 14.07 29.77
C ARG A 170 -5.69 14.39 29.20
N TYR A 171 -5.58 14.48 27.87
CA TYR A 171 -4.32 14.82 27.21
C TYR A 171 -3.83 16.21 27.62
N VAL A 172 -4.69 17.23 27.52
CA VAL A 172 -4.36 18.61 27.86
C VAL A 172 -4.00 18.76 29.35
N GLU A 173 -4.68 18.04 30.24
CA GLU A 173 -4.38 18.07 31.68
C GLU A 173 -3.00 17.47 32.03
N HIS A 174 -2.50 16.50 31.25
CA HIS A 174 -1.27 15.77 31.56
C HIS A 174 -0.05 16.19 30.73
N HIS A 175 -0.22 17.10 29.77
CA HIS A 175 0.86 17.59 28.91
C HIS A 175 1.05 19.09 29.11
N ALA A 176 2.29 19.56 28.96
CA ALA A 176 2.60 20.99 29.04
C ALA A 176 1.86 21.77 27.93
N ALA A 177 1.57 23.04 28.19
CA ALA A 177 0.84 23.89 27.23
C ALA A 177 1.55 24.01 25.87
N GLU A 178 2.89 23.93 25.82
CA GLU A 178 3.65 23.94 24.56
C GLU A 178 3.47 22.66 23.73
N SER A 179 2.95 21.58 24.34
CA SER A 179 2.68 20.29 23.70
C SER A 179 1.18 20.08 23.44
N SER A 180 0.33 21.10 23.60
CA SER A 180 -1.09 20.97 23.27
C SER A 180 -1.28 20.77 21.76
N PRO A 181 -2.18 19.87 21.33
CA PRO A 181 -2.41 19.62 19.92
C PRO A 181 -3.07 20.82 19.25
N VAL A 182 -2.65 21.12 18.02
CA VAL A 182 -3.26 22.19 17.21
C VAL A 182 -4.64 21.77 16.69
N GLU A 183 -4.78 20.50 16.31
CA GLU A 183 -6.05 19.91 15.86
C GLU A 183 -6.05 18.40 16.13
N VAL A 184 -7.25 17.82 16.19
CA VAL A 184 -7.43 16.36 16.35
C VAL A 184 -8.28 15.84 15.21
N ILE A 185 -7.75 14.88 14.46
CA ILE A 185 -8.47 14.21 13.37
C ILE A 185 -9.06 12.91 13.89
N ALA A 186 -10.39 12.86 13.98
CA ALA A 186 -11.13 11.66 14.40
C ALA A 186 -11.55 10.85 13.17
N THR A 187 -11.17 9.57 13.13
CA THR A 187 -11.53 8.61 12.07
C THR A 187 -11.98 7.28 12.66
N GLY A 188 -12.61 6.41 11.87
CA GLY A 188 -13.11 5.10 12.33
C GLY A 188 -14.46 5.16 13.08
N GLY A 189 -14.60 4.36 14.15
CA GLY A 189 -15.75 4.42 15.07
C GLY A 189 -17.07 3.85 14.56
N GLN A 190 -17.05 3.01 13.52
CA GLN A 190 -18.26 2.38 12.94
C GLN A 190 -18.63 1.02 13.56
N ASN A 191 -17.86 0.56 14.56
CA ASN A 191 -18.07 -0.71 15.24
C ASN A 191 -18.78 -0.50 16.58
#